data_AF-L8TNE4-F1
#
_entry.id   AF-L8TNE4-F1
#
_cell.length_a   1.000
_cell.length_b   1.000
_cell.length_c   1.000
_cell.angle_alpha   90.00
_cell.angle_beta   90.00
_cell.angle_gamma   90.00
#
_symmetry.space_group_name_H-M   'P 1'
#
loop_
_entity.id
_entity.type
_entity.pdbx_description
1 polymer ?
#
loop_
_entity_poly.entity_id
_entity_poly.type
_entity_poly.pdbx_seq_one_letter_code
_entity_poly.pdbx_strand_id
1 'polypeptide(L)'
;MIGTGIGGVLTLLGEDHVLQRFGARRVSPRTVPMLMTNGAAAALSIEFGAKAGTYTPVSACASGAEAIAAGARLIRAGEADVVIAGGTEAAITAITLAAFAQIGALSKRGDPEFASRPFDRDRDGFVLGEGAGVMVLERADRASARGKRARIVLNGAGITSDAFHLTSPHPQGEGQSNAMKAALRQAGLHGGDIRHVNCHATGTATGDLAEARSIRQTLGPSPVLTAPKASLGHLVGAGGAVEAIVTVLSMRNELIPPTRNLENVSPEIDLDIVTGSARSGPIEAAITNSFGFGGQNVSLLFTMR
;
A
#
# COMPACT_ATOMS: atom_id res chain seq x y z
N MET A 1 -8.41 -2.63 12.34
CA MET A 1 -7.92 -1.51 11.52
C MET A 1 -7.89 -1.96 10.07
N ILE A 2 -8.89 -1.66 9.26
CA ILE A 2 -8.90 -2.13 7.86
C ILE A 2 -9.21 -0.96 6.94
N GLY A 3 -8.26 -0.63 6.06
CA GLY A 3 -8.42 0.41 5.05
C GLY A 3 -9.10 -0.11 3.77
N THR A 4 -9.74 0.79 3.05
CA THR A 4 -10.30 0.58 1.70
C THR A 4 -10.31 1.92 0.98
N GLY A 5 -10.15 1.93 -0.34
CA GLY A 5 -10.20 3.16 -1.12
C GLY A 5 -11.63 3.65 -1.33
N ILE A 6 -12.55 2.75 -1.71
CA ILE A 6 -13.91 3.13 -2.12
C ILE A 6 -15.03 2.31 -1.46
N GLY A 7 -14.72 1.18 -0.80
CA GLY A 7 -15.73 0.35 -0.14
C GLY A 7 -16.62 -0.44 -1.12
N GLY A 8 -17.91 -0.53 -0.82
CA GLY A 8 -18.86 -1.43 -1.50
C GLY A 8 -19.36 -0.96 -2.88
N VAL A 9 -18.47 -0.57 -3.80
CA VAL A 9 -18.86 0.00 -5.11
C VAL A 9 -19.74 -0.93 -5.96
N LEU A 10 -19.45 -2.24 -5.95
CA LEU A 10 -20.25 -3.23 -6.69
C LEU A 10 -21.68 -3.30 -6.14
N THR A 11 -21.82 -3.25 -4.82
CA THR A 11 -23.13 -3.18 -4.15
C THR A 11 -23.86 -1.91 -4.56
N LEU A 12 -23.17 -0.75 -4.56
CA LEU A 12 -23.77 0.53 -4.93
C LEU A 12 -24.38 0.49 -6.34
N LEU A 13 -23.59 0.03 -7.31
CA LEU A 13 -24.03 -0.05 -8.71
C LEU A 13 -25.16 -1.07 -8.88
N GLY A 14 -25.06 -2.23 -8.23
CA GLY A 14 -26.09 -3.27 -8.30
C GLY A 14 -27.43 -2.82 -7.72
N GLU A 15 -27.39 -2.20 -6.54
CA GLU A 15 -28.59 -1.77 -5.83
C GLU A 15 -29.20 -0.49 -6.41
N ASP A 16 -28.40 0.40 -7.01
CA ASP A 16 -28.92 1.51 -7.82
C ASP A 16 -29.70 0.99 -9.04
N HIS A 17 -29.17 -0.01 -9.77
CA HIS A 17 -29.92 -0.63 -10.87
C HIS A 17 -31.25 -1.26 -10.40
N VAL A 18 -31.26 -1.90 -9.22
CA VAL A 18 -32.49 -2.45 -8.63
C VAL A 18 -33.48 -1.32 -8.31
N LEU A 19 -33.02 -0.23 -7.71
CA LEU A 19 -33.82 0.94 -7.40
C LEU A 19 -34.47 1.53 -8.67
N GLN A 20 -33.69 1.74 -9.73
CA GLN A 20 -34.18 2.34 -10.98
C GLN A 20 -35.20 1.45 -11.70
N ARG A 21 -34.98 0.12 -11.70
CA ARG A 21 -35.84 -0.82 -12.45
C ARG A 21 -37.08 -1.27 -11.69
N PHE A 22 -36.98 -1.42 -10.38
CA PHE A 22 -38.00 -2.11 -9.59
C PHE A 22 -38.49 -1.31 -8.37
N GLY A 23 -37.95 -0.11 -8.13
CA GLY A 23 -38.36 0.80 -7.07
C GLY A 23 -37.81 0.46 -5.68
N ALA A 24 -37.95 1.40 -4.76
CA ALA A 24 -37.27 1.37 -3.45
C ALA A 24 -37.56 0.14 -2.59
N ARG A 25 -38.75 -0.46 -2.68
CA ARG A 25 -39.12 -1.66 -1.89
C ARG A 25 -38.33 -2.91 -2.29
N ARG A 26 -37.62 -2.91 -3.42
CA ARG A 26 -36.82 -4.04 -3.90
C ARG A 26 -35.33 -3.93 -3.56
N VAL A 27 -34.88 -2.77 -3.08
CA VAL A 27 -33.52 -2.59 -2.59
C VAL A 27 -33.31 -3.49 -1.36
N SER A 28 -32.18 -4.19 -1.34
CA SER A 28 -31.84 -5.12 -0.27
C SER A 28 -31.67 -4.39 1.07
N PRO A 29 -32.18 -4.95 2.19
CA PRO A 29 -31.87 -4.39 3.51
C PRO A 29 -30.38 -4.51 3.87
N ARG A 30 -29.63 -5.37 3.15
CA ARG A 30 -28.17 -5.52 3.32
C ARG A 30 -27.38 -4.42 2.61
N THR A 31 -28.01 -3.56 1.83
CA THR A 31 -27.33 -2.51 1.08
C THR A 31 -26.56 -1.57 2.02
N VAL A 32 -27.17 -1.10 3.11
CA VAL A 32 -26.49 -0.24 4.09
C VAL A 32 -25.20 -0.87 4.66
N PRO A 33 -25.23 -2.09 5.23
CA PRO A 33 -24.00 -2.71 5.75
C PRO A 33 -23.00 -3.14 4.69
N MET A 34 -23.41 -3.33 3.43
CA MET A 34 -22.50 -3.67 2.33
C MET A 34 -21.89 -2.43 1.67
N LEU A 35 -22.49 -1.24 1.84
CA LEU A 35 -21.97 0.04 1.34
C LEU A 35 -20.98 0.69 2.29
N MET A 36 -21.16 0.48 3.60
CA MET A 36 -20.34 1.17 4.60
C MET A 36 -18.86 0.89 4.38
N THR A 37 -18.04 1.93 4.29
CA THR A 37 -16.59 1.80 4.06
C THR A 37 -15.92 1.03 5.19
N ASN A 38 -16.47 1.10 6.41
CA ASN A 38 -16.02 0.35 7.58
C ASN A 38 -16.53 -1.10 7.66
N GLY A 39 -17.27 -1.59 6.66
CA GLY A 39 -17.93 -2.90 6.69
C GLY A 39 -16.96 -4.06 6.87
N ALA A 40 -15.84 -4.05 6.14
CA ALA A 40 -14.80 -5.08 6.27
C ALA A 40 -14.17 -5.10 7.67
N ALA A 41 -13.88 -3.92 8.24
CA ALA A 41 -13.35 -3.81 9.60
C ALA A 41 -14.37 -4.31 10.64
N ALA A 42 -15.65 -3.95 10.48
CA ALA A 42 -16.73 -4.37 11.37
C ALA A 42 -16.96 -5.88 11.31
N ALA A 43 -16.96 -6.48 10.12
CA ALA A 43 -17.11 -7.92 9.94
C ALA A 43 -16.00 -8.70 10.66
N LEU A 44 -14.73 -8.28 10.49
CA LEU A 44 -13.60 -8.89 11.19
C LEU A 44 -13.66 -8.66 12.71
N SER A 45 -14.14 -7.51 13.14
CA SER A 45 -14.34 -7.22 14.57
C SER A 45 -15.36 -8.14 15.22
N ILE A 46 -16.50 -8.37 14.54
CA ILE A 46 -17.55 -9.29 14.99
C ILE A 46 -17.03 -10.73 15.00
N GLU A 47 -16.39 -11.18 13.92
CA GLU A 47 -15.87 -12.53 13.76
C GLU A 47 -14.84 -12.89 14.85
N PHE A 48 -13.91 -11.99 15.12
CA PHE A 48 -12.81 -12.24 16.06
C PHE A 48 -13.07 -11.70 17.48
N GLY A 49 -14.23 -11.09 17.73
CA GLY A 49 -14.56 -10.47 19.01
C GLY A 49 -13.60 -9.33 19.40
N ALA A 50 -13.11 -8.56 18.43
CA ALA A 50 -12.10 -7.52 18.64
C ALA A 50 -12.70 -6.23 19.24
N LYS A 51 -12.67 -6.13 20.57
CA LYS A 51 -13.38 -5.07 21.32
C LYS A 51 -12.55 -3.81 21.63
N ALA A 52 -11.28 -3.76 21.26
CA ALA A 52 -10.40 -2.61 21.50
C ALA A 52 -10.60 -1.45 20.50
N GLY A 53 -11.71 -1.43 19.77
CA GLY A 53 -12.02 -0.43 18.75
C GLY A 53 -11.94 -0.97 17.32
N THR A 54 -12.73 -0.39 16.42
CA THR A 54 -12.82 -0.77 15.01
C THR A 54 -12.79 0.49 14.16
N TYR A 55 -11.82 0.57 13.25
CA TYR A 55 -11.51 1.78 12.48
C TYR A 55 -11.18 1.43 11.04
N THR A 56 -11.50 2.37 10.14
CA THR A 56 -11.27 2.27 8.70
C THR A 56 -10.75 3.59 8.16
N PRO A 57 -9.42 3.76 8.11
CA PRO A 57 -8.83 4.91 7.41
C PRO A 57 -9.06 4.79 5.90
N VAL A 58 -9.28 5.92 5.26
CA VAL A 58 -9.51 6.04 3.81
C VAL A 58 -8.60 7.13 3.28
N SER A 59 -7.51 6.72 2.63
CA SER A 59 -6.48 7.57 2.04
C SER A 59 -6.11 7.09 0.64
N ALA A 60 -7.14 6.71 -0.13
CA ALA A 60 -6.99 6.15 -1.47
C ALA A 60 -6.01 4.97 -1.47
N CYS A 61 -4.96 5.04 -2.29
CA CYS A 61 -3.97 3.97 -2.46
C CYS A 61 -3.12 3.71 -1.20
N ALA A 62 -3.11 4.63 -0.23
CA ALA A 62 -2.37 4.49 1.01
C ALA A 62 -3.16 3.81 2.14
N SER A 63 -4.46 3.57 1.95
CA SER A 63 -5.39 3.15 3.02
C SER A 63 -4.93 1.90 3.79
N GLY A 64 -4.49 0.85 3.09
CA GLY A 64 -4.02 -0.38 3.71
C GLY A 64 -2.75 -0.19 4.55
N ALA A 65 -1.79 0.61 4.07
CA ALA A 65 -0.58 0.94 4.82
C ALA A 65 -0.90 1.86 6.01
N GLU A 66 -1.80 2.82 5.83
CA GLU A 66 -2.26 3.71 6.91
C GLU A 66 -2.94 2.91 8.03
N ALA A 67 -3.77 1.92 7.69
CA ALA A 67 -4.39 1.04 8.67
C ALA A 67 -3.36 0.27 9.50
N ILE A 68 -2.26 -0.19 8.88
CA ILE A 68 -1.15 -0.84 9.58
C ILE A 68 -0.42 0.16 10.48
N ALA A 69 -0.10 1.35 9.98
CA ALA A 69 0.53 2.41 10.77
C ALA A 69 -0.32 2.82 11.99
N ALA A 70 -1.63 3.02 11.79
CA ALA A 70 -2.59 3.37 12.82
C ALA A 70 -2.78 2.23 13.83
N GLY A 71 -2.84 0.98 13.37
CA GLY A 71 -2.86 -0.19 14.26
C GLY A 71 -1.63 -0.27 15.16
N ALA A 72 -0.44 0.01 14.61
CA ALA A 72 0.78 0.10 15.41
C ALA A 72 0.78 1.28 16.40
N ARG A 73 0.11 2.40 16.06
CA ARG A 73 -0.08 3.52 16.99
C ARG A 73 -0.95 3.11 18.19
N LEU A 74 -2.06 2.40 17.98
CA LEU A 74 -2.89 1.89 19.08
C LEU A 74 -2.08 1.00 20.04
N ILE A 75 -1.24 0.12 19.50
CA ILE A 75 -0.38 -0.75 20.32
C ILE A 75 0.64 0.05 21.13
N ARG A 76 1.31 1.02 20.50
CA ARG A 76 2.28 1.88 21.18
C ARG A 76 1.65 2.80 22.22
N ALA A 77 0.41 3.24 22.00
CA ALA A 77 -0.35 4.04 22.95
C ALA A 77 -0.89 3.22 24.15
N GLY A 78 -0.79 1.89 24.10
CA GLY A 78 -1.35 1.00 25.12
C GLY A 78 -2.87 0.82 25.03
N GLU A 79 -3.49 1.26 23.93
CA GLU A 79 -4.93 1.13 23.68
C GLU A 79 -5.32 -0.28 23.20
N ALA A 80 -4.37 -1.04 22.63
CA ALA A 80 -4.55 -2.42 22.23
C ALA A 80 -3.27 -3.24 22.40
N ASP A 81 -3.39 -4.53 22.72
CA ASP A 81 -2.24 -5.45 22.75
C ASP A 81 -2.03 -6.19 21.41
N VAL A 82 -3.12 -6.39 20.67
CA VAL A 82 -3.18 -7.07 19.38
C VAL A 82 -4.11 -6.31 18.45
N VAL A 83 -3.70 -6.09 17.20
CA VAL A 83 -4.51 -5.42 16.17
C VAL A 83 -4.47 -6.20 14.87
N ILE A 84 -5.64 -6.56 14.35
CA ILE A 84 -5.82 -7.03 12.97
C ILE A 84 -5.78 -5.79 12.07
N ALA A 85 -4.76 -5.70 11.22
CA ALA A 85 -4.46 -4.51 10.41
C ALA A 85 -4.20 -4.84 8.94
N GLY A 86 -4.73 -4.04 8.02
CA GLY A 86 -4.52 -4.27 6.59
C GLY A 86 -5.45 -3.46 5.69
N GLY A 87 -5.71 -3.95 4.49
CA GLY A 87 -6.57 -3.30 3.52
C GLY A 87 -7.21 -4.26 2.52
N THR A 88 -8.33 -3.83 1.95
CA THR A 88 -9.11 -4.59 0.98
C THR A 88 -9.63 -3.69 -0.14
N GLU A 89 -9.74 -4.23 -1.34
CA GLU A 89 -10.33 -3.54 -2.47
C GLU A 89 -10.92 -4.52 -3.51
N ALA A 90 -12.10 -4.17 -4.03
CA ALA A 90 -12.73 -4.82 -5.16
C ALA A 90 -13.29 -3.73 -6.09
N ALA A 91 -12.37 -3.04 -6.77
CA ALA A 91 -12.66 -1.81 -7.49
C ALA A 91 -12.65 -1.98 -9.02
N ILE A 92 -12.64 -3.20 -9.56
CA ILE A 92 -12.67 -3.42 -11.01
C ILE A 92 -14.12 -3.38 -11.49
N THR A 93 -14.57 -2.22 -11.95
CA THR A 93 -15.92 -1.99 -12.49
C THR A 93 -15.84 -1.09 -13.73
N ALA A 94 -16.90 -1.05 -14.54
CA ALA A 94 -16.91 -0.19 -15.72
C ALA A 94 -16.71 1.31 -15.37
N ILE A 95 -17.35 1.79 -14.31
CA ILE A 95 -17.25 3.21 -13.92
C ILE A 95 -15.87 3.56 -13.36
N THR A 96 -15.26 2.67 -12.57
CA THR A 96 -13.93 2.91 -12.01
C THR A 96 -12.86 2.84 -13.10
N LEU A 97 -12.93 1.87 -14.00
CA LEU A 97 -12.04 1.79 -15.16
C LEU A 97 -12.18 3.04 -16.05
N ALA A 98 -13.42 3.46 -16.36
CA ALA A 98 -13.65 4.66 -17.14
C ALA A 98 -13.09 5.91 -16.43
N ALA A 99 -13.32 6.07 -15.13
CA ALA A 99 -12.82 7.22 -14.37
C ALA A 99 -11.28 7.28 -14.35
N PHE A 100 -10.60 6.17 -14.07
CA PHE A 100 -9.13 6.14 -14.10
C PHE A 100 -8.56 6.34 -15.52
N ALA A 101 -9.24 5.84 -16.55
CA ALA A 101 -8.86 6.08 -17.95
C ALA A 101 -8.98 7.56 -18.33
N GLN A 102 -10.05 8.24 -17.88
CA GLN A 102 -10.31 9.66 -18.19
C GLN A 102 -9.26 10.58 -17.56
N ILE A 103 -8.74 10.25 -16.39
CA ILE A 103 -7.63 11.02 -15.78
C ILE A 103 -6.25 10.61 -16.33
N GLY A 104 -6.20 9.71 -17.32
CA GLY A 104 -4.97 9.28 -17.98
C GLY A 104 -4.05 8.43 -17.10
N ALA A 105 -4.58 7.75 -16.08
CA ALA A 105 -3.77 7.00 -15.11
C ALA A 105 -3.58 5.51 -15.47
N LEU A 106 -4.41 4.96 -16.36
CA LEU A 106 -4.33 3.57 -16.79
C LEU A 106 -3.39 3.39 -17.98
N SER A 107 -2.63 2.30 -17.98
CA SER A 107 -1.94 1.81 -19.17
C SER A 107 -2.95 1.52 -20.28
N LYS A 108 -2.58 1.84 -21.53
CA LYS A 108 -3.41 1.63 -22.73
C LYS A 108 -2.92 0.48 -23.58
N ARG A 109 -1.90 -0.23 -23.11
CA ARG A 109 -1.27 -1.36 -23.79
C ARG A 109 -2.24 -2.53 -23.95
N GLY A 110 -2.19 -3.16 -25.13
CA GLY A 110 -3.06 -4.29 -25.50
C GLY A 110 -2.54 -5.66 -25.11
N ASP A 111 -1.37 -5.71 -24.45
CA ASP A 111 -0.68 -6.90 -23.96
C ASP A 111 -0.69 -6.93 -22.41
N PRO A 112 -1.77 -7.45 -21.78
CA PRO A 112 -1.99 -7.29 -20.34
C PRO A 112 -0.84 -7.79 -19.45
N GLU A 113 -0.12 -8.83 -19.90
CA GLU A 113 1.01 -9.41 -19.17
C GLU A 113 2.23 -8.47 -19.07
N PHE A 114 2.34 -7.51 -19.99
CA PHE A 114 3.48 -6.59 -20.11
C PHE A 114 3.09 -5.11 -19.88
N ALA A 115 1.82 -4.84 -19.61
CA ALA A 115 1.27 -3.49 -19.52
C ALA A 115 1.76 -2.73 -18.27
N SER A 116 1.88 -3.40 -17.13
CA SER A 116 2.38 -2.77 -15.89
C SER A 116 3.91 -2.74 -15.91
N ARG A 117 4.49 -1.55 -16.13
CA ARG A 117 5.95 -1.34 -16.28
C ARG A 117 6.52 -0.25 -15.34
N PRO A 118 6.43 -0.39 -14.02
CA PRO A 118 6.99 0.58 -13.08
C PRO A 118 8.47 0.86 -13.36
N PHE A 119 8.85 2.13 -13.33
CA PHE A 119 10.20 2.65 -13.59
C PHE A 119 10.76 2.46 -15.02
N ASP A 120 10.06 1.76 -15.91
CA ASP A 120 10.48 1.59 -17.29
C ASP A 120 10.33 2.92 -18.05
N ARG A 121 11.21 3.17 -19.02
CA ARG A 121 11.15 4.34 -19.90
C ARG A 121 9.82 4.42 -20.64
N ASP A 122 9.27 3.27 -21.03
CA ASP A 122 8.10 3.17 -21.90
C ASP A 122 6.80 2.89 -21.11
N ARG A 123 6.78 3.26 -19.82
CA ARG A 123 5.63 3.19 -18.92
C ARG A 123 4.56 4.22 -19.29
N ASP A 124 3.29 3.82 -19.24
CA ASP A 124 2.16 4.65 -19.70
C ASP A 124 0.98 4.69 -18.72
N GLY A 125 1.17 4.20 -17.49
CA GLY A 125 0.14 4.16 -16.46
C GLY A 125 0.14 2.84 -15.70
N PHE A 126 -0.80 2.72 -14.75
CA PHE A 126 -0.96 1.50 -13.97
C PHE A 126 -1.98 0.55 -14.59
N VAL A 127 -1.89 -0.73 -14.21
CA VAL A 127 -2.92 -1.74 -14.49
C VAL A 127 -3.73 -1.96 -13.22
N LEU A 128 -5.05 -1.87 -13.28
CA LEU A 128 -5.91 -2.01 -12.09
C LEU A 128 -5.95 -3.48 -11.64
N GLY A 129 -5.84 -3.70 -10.33
CA GLY A 129 -5.99 -5.02 -9.70
C GLY A 129 -6.98 -4.96 -8.53
N GLU A 130 -7.30 -6.11 -7.96
CA GLU A 130 -8.14 -6.25 -6.77
C GLU A 130 -7.60 -7.33 -5.83
N GLY A 131 -7.94 -7.23 -4.54
CA GLY A 131 -7.47 -8.15 -3.53
C GLY A 131 -7.51 -7.58 -2.11
N ALA A 132 -6.91 -8.32 -1.19
CA ALA A 132 -6.80 -7.93 0.21
C ALA A 132 -5.50 -8.44 0.83
N GLY A 133 -4.97 -7.69 1.79
CA GLY A 133 -3.84 -8.08 2.61
C GLY A 133 -4.12 -7.74 4.07
N VAL A 134 -3.91 -8.71 4.96
CA VAL A 134 -4.15 -8.55 6.40
C VAL A 134 -2.99 -9.14 7.19
N MET A 135 -2.53 -8.40 8.19
CA MET A 135 -1.51 -8.79 9.15
C MET A 135 -2.07 -8.70 10.57
N VAL A 136 -1.52 -9.51 11.48
CA VAL A 136 -1.78 -9.40 12.91
C VAL A 136 -0.57 -8.75 13.56
N LEU A 137 -0.77 -7.54 14.08
CA LEU A 137 0.22 -6.81 14.86
C LEU A 137 0.04 -7.14 16.34
N GLU A 138 1.13 -7.36 17.06
CA GLU A 138 1.09 -7.68 18.49
C GLU A 138 2.25 -7.00 19.21
N ARG A 139 2.00 -6.57 20.45
CA ARG A 139 3.04 -6.01 21.31
C ARG A 139 4.14 -7.06 21.56
N ALA A 140 5.40 -6.65 21.40
CA ALA A 140 6.52 -7.59 21.35
C ALA A 140 6.78 -8.33 22.68
N ASP A 141 6.46 -7.70 23.81
CA ASP A 141 6.54 -8.30 25.15
C ASP A 141 5.50 -9.43 25.34
N ARG A 142 4.26 -9.24 24.87
CA ARG A 142 3.19 -10.23 24.88
C ARG A 142 3.52 -11.41 23.97
N ALA A 143 4.04 -11.14 22.78
CA ALA A 143 4.51 -12.19 21.88
C ALA A 143 5.60 -13.04 22.55
N SER A 144 6.56 -12.38 23.22
CA SER A 144 7.63 -13.05 23.96
C SER A 144 7.10 -13.88 25.14
N ALA A 145 6.11 -13.38 25.87
CA ALA A 145 5.50 -14.08 27.02
C ALA A 145 4.82 -15.41 26.64
N ARG A 146 4.32 -15.54 25.41
CA ARG A 146 3.77 -16.79 24.85
C ARG A 146 4.79 -17.63 24.06
N GLY A 147 6.08 -17.36 24.25
CA GLY A 147 7.18 -18.11 23.60
C GLY A 147 7.37 -17.82 22.12
N LYS A 148 6.71 -16.79 21.55
CA LYS A 148 6.83 -16.40 20.14
C LYS A 148 7.66 -15.12 20.03
N ARG A 149 8.94 -15.24 19.69
CA ARG A 149 9.76 -14.06 19.36
C ARG A 149 9.43 -13.58 17.95
N ALA A 150 9.02 -12.32 17.83
CA ALA A 150 8.85 -11.68 16.53
C ALA A 150 10.24 -11.47 15.90
N ARG A 151 10.51 -12.15 14.78
CA ARG A 151 11.75 -12.00 14.00
C ARG A 151 11.78 -10.69 13.20
N ILE A 152 10.61 -10.16 12.87
CA ILE A 152 10.45 -8.92 12.10
C ILE A 152 9.54 -7.98 12.90
N VAL A 153 9.95 -6.72 13.02
CA VAL A 153 9.28 -5.70 13.82
C VAL A 153 8.90 -4.52 12.93
N LEU A 154 7.65 -4.06 13.02
CA LEU A 154 7.26 -2.76 12.47
C LEU A 154 7.82 -1.65 13.38
N ASN A 155 9.06 -1.26 13.11
CA ASN A 155 9.85 -0.40 14.00
C ASN A 155 9.58 1.10 13.76
N GLY A 156 9.01 1.46 12.61
CA GLY A 156 8.63 2.84 12.32
C GLY A 156 7.49 2.95 11.32
N ALA A 157 6.72 4.03 11.40
CA ALA A 157 5.70 4.40 10.43
C ALA A 157 5.61 5.92 10.31
N GLY A 158 5.68 6.43 9.08
CA GLY A 158 5.46 7.82 8.75
C GLY A 158 4.16 8.01 7.98
N ILE A 159 3.37 9.02 8.35
CA ILE A 159 2.17 9.44 7.63
C ILE A 159 2.27 10.96 7.44
N THR A 160 2.21 11.43 6.20
CA THR A 160 2.28 12.86 5.84
C THR A 160 1.32 13.15 4.69
N SER A 161 1.19 14.43 4.33
CA SER A 161 0.40 14.84 3.18
C SER A 161 1.15 15.85 2.31
N ASP A 162 0.95 15.81 1.00
CA ASP A 162 1.59 16.73 0.05
C ASP A 162 0.96 18.13 0.06
N ALA A 163 -0.34 18.24 0.34
CA ALA A 163 -1.13 19.48 0.24
C ALA A 163 -0.93 20.23 -1.11
N PHE A 164 -0.80 19.48 -2.20
CA PHE A 164 -0.37 20.01 -3.50
C PHE A 164 -1.43 19.85 -4.60
N HIS A 165 -1.82 18.61 -4.93
CA HIS A 165 -2.77 18.31 -6.00
C HIS A 165 -3.62 17.10 -5.64
N LEU A 166 -4.83 17.01 -6.20
CA LEU A 166 -5.78 15.94 -5.84
C LEU A 166 -5.36 14.58 -6.39
N THR A 167 -4.74 14.51 -7.57
CA THR A 167 -4.38 13.23 -8.23
C THR A 167 -2.91 13.13 -8.63
N SER A 168 -2.12 14.17 -8.38
CA SER A 168 -0.71 14.22 -8.76
C SER A 168 0.15 14.36 -7.50
N PRO A 169 1.25 13.61 -7.38
CA PRO A 169 2.17 13.81 -6.26
C PRO A 169 2.90 15.14 -6.40
N HIS A 170 3.46 15.63 -5.29
CA HIS A 170 4.39 16.74 -5.35
C HIS A 170 5.61 16.38 -6.23
N PRO A 171 5.99 17.17 -7.26
CA PRO A 171 7.03 16.79 -8.23
C PRO A 171 8.43 16.56 -7.65
N GLN A 172 8.69 17.14 -6.48
CA GLN A 172 9.95 16.97 -5.73
C GLN A 172 9.90 15.83 -4.70
N GLY A 173 8.76 15.16 -4.53
CA GLY A 173 8.60 14.07 -3.56
C GLY A 173 8.77 14.50 -2.10
N GLU A 174 8.40 15.74 -1.76
CA GLU A 174 8.63 16.30 -0.42
C GLU A 174 7.83 15.56 0.66
N GLY A 175 6.51 15.38 0.46
CA GLY A 175 5.67 14.66 1.41
C GLY A 175 6.11 13.20 1.56
N GLN A 176 6.44 12.54 0.44
CA GLN A 176 6.99 11.18 0.41
C GLN A 176 8.30 11.06 1.20
N SER A 177 9.23 12.01 1.01
CA SER A 177 10.47 12.11 1.78
C SER A 177 10.20 12.28 3.27
N ASN A 178 9.24 13.13 3.63
CA ASN A 178 8.88 13.38 5.01
C ASN A 178 8.24 12.15 5.69
N ALA A 179 7.47 11.34 4.96
CA ALA A 179 6.95 10.07 5.46
C ALA A 179 8.09 9.08 5.76
N MET A 180 9.02 8.88 4.82
CA MET A 180 10.18 8.02 5.05
C MET A 180 11.05 8.51 6.22
N LYS A 181 11.33 9.83 6.29
CA LYS A 181 12.07 10.45 7.42
C LYS A 181 11.35 10.24 8.75
N ALA A 182 10.03 10.32 8.79
CA ALA A 182 9.26 10.08 10.01
C ALA A 182 9.35 8.61 10.47
N ALA A 183 9.28 7.65 9.53
CA ALA A 183 9.46 6.24 9.84
C ALA A 183 10.88 5.95 10.35
N LEU A 184 11.90 6.51 9.70
CA LEU A 184 13.31 6.42 10.12
C LEU A 184 13.53 6.98 11.54
N ARG A 185 13.01 8.18 11.83
CA ARG A 185 13.10 8.79 13.16
C ARG A 185 12.45 7.93 14.24
N GLN A 186 11.28 7.34 13.94
CA GLN A 186 10.62 6.45 14.89
C GLN A 186 11.42 5.17 15.14
N ALA A 187 12.11 4.66 14.13
CA ALA A 187 12.95 3.47 14.21
C ALA A 187 14.35 3.73 14.79
N GLY A 188 14.77 5.00 14.91
CA GLY A 188 16.13 5.38 15.31
C GLY A 188 17.19 5.05 14.26
N LEU A 189 16.82 5.03 12.98
CA LEU A 189 17.69 4.68 11.86
C LEU A 189 17.95 5.88 10.93
N HIS A 190 18.99 5.78 10.12
CA HIS A 190 19.33 6.71 9.05
C HIS A 190 19.08 6.10 7.68
N GLY A 191 19.08 6.93 6.63
CA GLY A 191 18.80 6.48 5.27
C GLY A 191 19.72 5.34 4.78
N GLY A 192 21.01 5.40 5.11
CA GLY A 192 22.01 4.39 4.74
C GLY A 192 21.84 3.03 5.42
N ASP A 193 20.98 2.93 6.45
CA ASP A 193 20.68 1.66 7.12
C ASP A 193 19.65 0.82 6.35
N ILE A 194 18.94 1.42 5.38
CA ILE A 194 17.87 0.76 4.64
C ILE A 194 18.45 -0.04 3.47
N ARG A 195 18.23 -1.36 3.48
CA ARG A 195 18.70 -2.28 2.42
C ARG A 195 17.71 -2.44 1.29
N HIS A 196 16.42 -2.36 1.59
CA HIS A 196 15.37 -2.63 0.63
C HIS A 196 14.23 -1.61 0.72
N VAL A 197 13.75 -1.15 -0.43
CA VAL A 197 12.48 -0.44 -0.52
C VAL A 197 11.54 -1.19 -1.46
N ASN A 198 10.37 -1.51 -0.95
CA ASN A 198 9.23 -1.92 -1.74
C ASN A 198 8.46 -0.65 -2.14
N CYS A 199 8.60 -0.28 -3.40
CA CYS A 199 8.16 1.00 -3.94
C CYS A 199 6.65 1.01 -4.21
N HIS A 200 6.05 2.20 -4.06
CA HIS A 200 4.69 2.42 -4.49
C HIS A 200 4.53 2.35 -6.02
N ALA A 201 5.53 2.79 -6.77
CA ALA A 201 5.73 2.77 -8.22
C ALA A 201 4.58 2.15 -9.01
N THR A 202 3.73 3.02 -9.54
CA THR A 202 2.48 2.64 -10.22
C THR A 202 2.69 2.42 -11.71
N GLY A 203 3.83 2.77 -12.28
CA GLY A 203 4.00 2.81 -13.74
C GLY A 203 3.52 4.12 -14.36
N THR A 204 3.18 5.11 -13.53
CA THR A 204 2.87 6.46 -14.02
C THR A 204 4.15 7.28 -14.17
N ALA A 205 4.21 8.14 -15.19
CA ALA A 205 5.40 8.93 -15.48
C ALA A 205 5.82 9.81 -14.27
N THR A 206 4.87 10.56 -13.72
CA THR A 206 5.09 11.51 -12.61
C THR A 206 5.24 10.81 -11.26
N GLY A 207 4.46 9.76 -10.99
CA GLY A 207 4.49 9.02 -9.73
C GLY A 207 5.82 8.35 -9.48
N ASP A 208 6.27 7.54 -10.44
CA ASP A 208 7.52 6.79 -10.34
C ASP A 208 8.74 7.71 -10.20
N LEU A 209 8.73 8.85 -10.90
CA LEU A 209 9.80 9.85 -10.85
C LEU A 209 9.83 10.60 -9.51
N ALA A 210 8.67 11.00 -8.99
CA ALA A 210 8.57 11.64 -7.67
C ALA A 210 9.06 10.71 -6.56
N GLU A 211 8.67 9.42 -6.63
CA GLU A 211 9.12 8.42 -5.67
C GLU A 211 10.62 8.18 -5.74
N ALA A 212 11.18 7.97 -6.94
CA ALA A 212 12.62 7.79 -7.11
C ALA A 212 13.42 8.97 -6.54
N ARG A 213 12.98 10.21 -6.79
CA ARG A 213 13.59 11.42 -6.21
C ARG A 213 13.50 11.41 -4.69
N SER A 214 12.33 11.11 -4.12
CA SER A 214 12.14 11.07 -2.67
C SER A 214 13.03 10.04 -1.97
N ILE A 215 13.20 8.87 -2.59
CA ILE A 215 14.07 7.79 -2.11
C ILE A 215 15.52 8.25 -2.17
N ARG A 216 15.98 8.78 -3.31
CA ARG A 216 17.36 9.26 -3.48
C ARG A 216 17.73 10.35 -2.48
N GLN A 217 16.81 11.28 -2.21
CA GLN A 217 17.00 12.38 -1.26
C GLN A 217 17.00 11.91 0.20
N THR A 218 16.24 10.88 0.53
CA THR A 218 16.02 10.45 1.93
C THR A 218 16.94 9.30 2.35
N LEU A 219 17.16 8.35 1.45
CA LEU A 219 17.87 7.09 1.71
C LEU A 219 19.24 7.03 1.03
N GLY A 220 19.53 7.94 0.10
CA GLY A 220 20.72 7.87 -0.73
C GLY A 220 20.61 6.80 -1.83
N PRO A 221 21.74 6.36 -2.41
CA PRO A 221 21.75 5.39 -3.51
C PRO A 221 21.75 3.93 -3.05
N SER A 222 21.82 3.68 -1.74
CA SER A 222 22.08 2.36 -1.17
C SER A 222 20.95 1.32 -1.23
N PRO A 223 19.65 1.66 -1.14
CA PRO A 223 18.62 0.63 -1.07
C PRO A 223 18.37 -0.01 -2.43
N VAL A 224 18.14 -1.33 -2.40
CA VAL A 224 17.67 -2.10 -3.55
C VAL A 224 16.14 -2.00 -3.64
N LEU A 225 15.63 -1.71 -4.83
CA LEU A 225 14.21 -1.44 -5.06
C LEU A 225 13.50 -2.62 -5.73
N THR A 226 12.21 -2.79 -5.40
CA THR A 226 11.26 -3.60 -6.17
C THR A 226 9.93 -2.89 -6.30
N ALA A 227 9.19 -3.14 -7.38
CA ALA A 227 7.85 -2.61 -7.61
C ALA A 227 6.85 -3.75 -7.88
N PRO A 228 6.20 -4.30 -6.84
CA PRO A 228 5.32 -5.46 -6.97
C PRO A 228 4.10 -5.25 -7.88
N LYS A 229 3.66 -4.00 -8.09
CA LYS A 229 2.56 -3.66 -9.01
C LYS A 229 2.82 -4.09 -10.45
N ALA A 230 4.09 -4.30 -10.82
CA ALA A 230 4.45 -4.91 -12.10
C ALA A 230 3.85 -6.31 -12.29
N SER A 231 3.66 -7.06 -11.20
CA SER A 231 3.10 -8.43 -11.22
C SER A 231 1.67 -8.49 -10.70
N LEU A 232 1.34 -7.67 -9.70
CA LEU A 232 0.05 -7.74 -8.99
C LEU A 232 -0.99 -6.73 -9.50
N GLY A 233 -0.58 -5.79 -10.35
CA GLY A 233 -1.37 -4.62 -10.65
C GLY A 233 -1.52 -3.68 -9.45
N HIS A 234 -2.32 -2.64 -9.61
CA HIS A 234 -2.59 -1.65 -8.60
C HIS A 234 -3.88 -1.96 -7.85
N LEU A 235 -3.74 -2.47 -6.62
CA LEU A 235 -4.84 -2.93 -5.76
C LEU A 235 -5.53 -1.78 -4.97
N VAL A 236 -5.35 -0.53 -5.39
CA VAL A 236 -5.87 0.70 -4.74
C VAL A 236 -5.74 0.63 -3.21
N GLY A 237 -6.83 0.59 -2.44
CA GLY A 237 -6.80 0.61 -0.98
C GLY A 237 -6.17 -0.62 -0.32
N ALA A 238 -6.07 -1.76 -1.02
CA ALA A 238 -5.41 -2.96 -0.52
C ALA A 238 -3.89 -2.97 -0.76
N GLY A 239 -3.40 -2.17 -1.73
CA GLY A 239 -2.02 -2.23 -2.22
C GLY A 239 -0.99 -2.15 -1.12
N GLY A 240 -1.06 -1.12 -0.28
CA GLY A 240 -0.09 -0.92 0.79
C GLY A 240 -0.04 -2.05 1.83
N ALA A 241 -1.15 -2.74 2.07
CA ALA A 241 -1.17 -3.88 2.99
C ALA A 241 -0.58 -5.15 2.37
N VAL A 242 -0.90 -5.42 1.09
CA VAL A 242 -0.28 -6.53 0.34
C VAL A 242 1.22 -6.29 0.18
N GLU A 243 1.65 -5.07 -0.11
CA GLU A 243 3.06 -4.70 -0.26
C GLU A 243 3.82 -4.77 1.07
N ALA A 244 3.19 -4.43 2.20
CA ALA A 244 3.77 -4.69 3.52
C ALA A 244 4.00 -6.19 3.77
N ILE A 245 3.07 -7.06 3.36
CA ILE A 245 3.25 -8.52 3.45
C ILE A 245 4.41 -8.96 2.55
N VAL A 246 4.48 -8.46 1.32
CA VAL A 246 5.61 -8.74 0.40
C VAL A 246 6.93 -8.33 1.04
N THR A 247 7.03 -7.14 1.64
CA THR A 247 8.25 -6.68 2.31
C THR A 247 8.66 -7.58 3.47
N VAL A 248 7.71 -7.98 4.32
CA VAL A 248 7.98 -8.91 5.43
C VAL A 248 8.41 -10.28 4.93
N LEU A 249 7.83 -10.77 3.84
CA LEU A 249 8.24 -12.02 3.20
C LEU A 249 9.62 -11.91 2.57
N SER A 250 9.95 -10.79 1.93
CA SER A 250 11.28 -10.53 1.38
C SER A 250 12.34 -10.56 2.48
N MET A 251 12.08 -9.91 3.63
CA MET A 251 12.99 -9.94 4.77
C MET A 251 13.13 -11.34 5.38
N ARG A 252 12.01 -12.06 5.53
CA ARG A 252 12.00 -13.42 6.09
C ARG A 252 12.79 -14.40 5.22
N ASN A 253 12.66 -14.27 3.91
CA ASN A 253 13.23 -15.18 2.93
C ASN A 253 14.58 -14.68 2.39
N GLU A 254 15.04 -13.50 2.84
CA GLU A 254 16.30 -12.87 2.40
C GLU A 254 16.38 -12.79 0.86
N LEU A 255 15.26 -12.38 0.26
CA LEU A 255 15.07 -12.40 -1.19
C LEU A 255 14.19 -11.23 -1.64
N ILE A 256 14.66 -10.44 -2.61
CA ILE A 256 13.91 -9.36 -3.25
C ILE A 256 13.45 -9.83 -4.63
N PRO A 257 12.12 -9.87 -4.90
CA PRO A 257 11.62 -10.29 -6.21
C PRO A 257 11.95 -9.26 -7.30
N PRO A 258 12.11 -9.69 -8.56
CA PRO A 258 12.35 -8.77 -9.66
C PRO A 258 11.09 -7.95 -9.98
N THR A 259 11.30 -6.69 -10.38
CA THR A 259 10.27 -5.87 -11.01
C THR A 259 10.02 -6.41 -12.40
N ARG A 260 8.85 -7.03 -12.60
CA ARG A 260 8.44 -7.59 -13.89
C ARG A 260 8.36 -6.47 -14.94
N ASN A 261 8.55 -6.80 -16.22
CA ASN A 261 8.39 -5.89 -17.36
C ASN A 261 9.27 -4.63 -17.34
N LEU A 262 10.32 -4.60 -16.51
CA LEU A 262 11.33 -3.55 -16.52
C LEU A 262 12.50 -3.97 -17.41
N GLU A 263 12.48 -3.51 -18.66
CA GLU A 263 13.50 -3.81 -19.68
C GLU A 263 14.45 -2.64 -19.87
N ASN A 264 13.92 -1.42 -19.84
CA ASN A 264 14.67 -0.19 -20.05
C ASN A 264 14.42 0.74 -18.88
N VAL A 265 15.29 0.69 -17.85
CA VAL A 265 15.20 1.65 -16.73
C VAL A 265 15.23 3.07 -17.29
N SER A 266 14.28 3.89 -16.88
CA SER A 266 14.22 5.29 -17.31
C SER A 266 15.51 6.02 -16.92
N PRO A 267 16.12 6.83 -17.81
CA PRO A 267 17.37 7.52 -17.53
C PRO A 267 17.26 8.56 -16.40
N GLU A 268 16.04 8.94 -16.02
CA GLU A 268 15.76 9.84 -14.89
C GLU A 268 15.79 9.12 -13.53
N ILE A 269 15.94 7.79 -13.53
CA ILE A 269 15.91 6.94 -12.34
C ILE A 269 17.31 6.39 -12.10
N ASP A 270 18.01 7.00 -11.14
CA ASP A 270 19.35 6.63 -10.69
C ASP A 270 19.29 5.84 -9.36
N LEU A 271 18.65 4.67 -9.39
CA LEU A 271 18.50 3.76 -8.24
C LEU A 271 18.57 2.30 -8.70
N ASP A 272 19.05 1.44 -7.81
CA ASP A 272 19.21 0.01 -8.08
C ASP A 272 17.87 -0.74 -7.96
N ILE A 273 17.30 -1.14 -9.09
CA ILE A 273 16.03 -1.88 -9.15
C ILE A 273 16.30 -3.32 -9.56
N VAL A 274 15.73 -4.29 -8.85
CA VAL A 274 15.86 -5.70 -9.22
C VAL A 274 15.13 -5.98 -10.54
N THR A 275 15.83 -6.50 -11.53
CA THR A 275 15.31 -6.91 -12.84
C THR A 275 15.76 -8.33 -13.18
N GLY A 276 15.04 -8.99 -14.09
CA GLY A 276 15.37 -10.35 -14.53
C GLY A 276 15.07 -11.40 -13.45
N SER A 277 16.02 -11.67 -12.56
CA SER A 277 15.92 -12.68 -11.50
C SER A 277 15.84 -12.04 -10.12
N ALA A 278 15.26 -12.79 -9.16
CA ALA A 278 15.24 -12.38 -7.77
C ALA A 278 16.66 -12.23 -7.20
N ARG A 279 16.84 -11.26 -6.32
CA ARG A 279 18.13 -11.01 -5.66
C ARG A 279 18.10 -11.52 -4.23
N SER A 280 18.98 -12.46 -3.92
CA SER A 280 19.15 -12.98 -2.56
C SER A 280 20.14 -12.13 -1.76
N GLY A 281 19.90 -12.03 -0.45
CA GLY A 281 20.79 -11.35 0.49
C GLY A 281 20.06 -10.95 1.77
N PRO A 282 20.81 -10.70 2.86
CA PRO A 282 20.20 -10.28 4.12
C PRO A 282 19.52 -8.91 3.96
N ILE A 283 18.37 -8.76 4.63
CA ILE A 283 17.59 -7.52 4.63
C ILE A 283 17.29 -7.15 6.08
N GLU A 284 18.21 -6.44 6.72
CA GLU A 284 18.08 -6.08 8.14
C GLU A 284 17.03 -5.00 8.37
N ALA A 285 16.88 -4.06 7.44
CA ALA A 285 15.86 -3.02 7.47
C ALA A 285 15.29 -2.75 6.07
N ALA A 286 13.96 -2.65 6.00
CA ALA A 286 13.25 -2.39 4.76
C ALA A 286 12.12 -1.39 4.96
N ILE A 287 11.83 -0.60 3.91
CA ILE A 287 10.68 0.29 3.85
C ILE A 287 9.69 -0.24 2.81
N THR A 288 8.40 -0.10 3.06
CA THR A 288 7.36 -0.13 2.02
C THR A 288 6.67 1.21 1.94
N ASN A 289 6.53 1.72 0.73
CA ASN A 289 5.93 3.01 0.44
C ASN A 289 4.52 2.85 -0.14
N SER A 290 3.62 3.74 0.24
CA SER A 290 2.26 3.80 -0.31
C SER A 290 1.83 5.25 -0.41
N PHE A 291 1.62 5.73 -1.64
CA PHE A 291 1.32 7.12 -1.93
C PHE A 291 -0.02 7.22 -2.65
N GLY A 292 -1.04 7.72 -1.95
CA GLY A 292 -2.40 7.83 -2.44
C GLY A 292 -2.72 9.18 -3.07
N PHE A 293 -3.71 9.17 -3.96
CA PHE A 293 -4.41 10.38 -4.36
C PHE A 293 -4.90 11.19 -3.14
N GLY A 294 -5.01 12.50 -3.31
CA GLY A 294 -5.14 13.47 -2.24
C GLY A 294 -3.80 13.81 -1.57
N GLY A 295 -2.69 13.37 -2.16
CA GLY A 295 -1.34 13.58 -1.64
C GLY A 295 -1.11 12.86 -0.33
N GLN A 296 -1.63 11.64 -0.15
CA GLN A 296 -1.56 10.89 1.11
C GLN A 296 -0.33 10.00 1.12
N ASN A 297 0.64 10.23 2.00
CA ASN A 297 1.89 9.48 1.98
C ASN A 297 2.07 8.64 3.23
N VAL A 298 2.31 7.34 3.05
CA VAL A 298 2.59 6.40 4.14
C VAL A 298 3.85 5.61 3.82
N SER A 299 4.76 5.54 4.79
CA SER A 299 5.94 4.68 4.74
C SER A 299 5.98 3.82 6.00
N LEU A 300 6.04 2.50 5.83
CA LEU A 300 6.20 1.54 6.94
C LEU A 300 7.62 1.01 6.92
N LEU A 301 8.28 1.00 8.07
CA LEU A 301 9.66 0.54 8.24
C LEU A 301 9.68 -0.71 9.10
N PHE A 302 10.18 -1.80 8.52
CA PHE A 302 10.37 -3.09 9.18
C PHE A 302 11.85 -3.36 9.44
N THR A 303 12.16 -3.95 10.59
CA THR A 303 13.53 -4.38 10.94
C THR A 303 13.55 -5.83 11.40
N MET A 304 14.68 -6.51 11.17
CA MET A 304 14.98 -7.78 11.82
C MET A 304 15.30 -7.55 13.30
N ARG A 305 14.94 -8.51 14.16
CA ARG A 305 15.25 -8.50 15.60
C ARG A 305 16.13 -9.68 15.99
#